data_AF-A0AB34KE66-F1
#
_entry.id   AF-A0AB34KE66-F1
#
_cell.length_a   1.000
_cell.length_b   1.000
_cell.length_c   1.000
_cell.angle_alpha   90.00
_cell.angle_beta   90.00
_cell.angle_gamma   90.00
#
_symmetry.space_group_name_H-M   'P 1'
#
loop_
_entity.id
_entity.type
_entity.pdbx_description
1 polymer ?
#
loop_
_entity_poly.entity_id
_entity_poly.type
_entity_poly.pdbx_seq_one_letter_code
_entity_poly.pdbx_strand_id
1 'polypeptide(L)'
;MLLLKIALIISTIGSASSSSLADRGRVLDIDGIPYYAGGIPISRLNTKCAHKLVNAVAQVDGIDLLPFTVMENSAGSFGVDELYATVAQYEKQDDVFTPAFLKAVYLQSSERDYLPVSSVDANSLENALGDFNINLLTTSGNITGQSLLLTTQTIDGLAKGPYFVSPSTGNIYKAHRIYSDDNLAFVQGIVSDEQGGYLSLPALTENVMAKSIAVPSRLYSSVTAEKPLAGLRFGVKDIFHVKGVATSGGNRAYFYHSGAQNATGPAVQRLIDLGAVLVGKMGTVQFANGDRPTADWVDLHAPFNPRGDGYQNPSGSSTGPGVGIGAYEWLDLAVGSDTGGSMRGPAGSQGIFGNRPSTGAISLDHVIPLSPVSDSAGVFARSGAVGGSYTSLVQRHTTCI
;
A
#
# COMPACT_ATOMS: atom_id res chain seq x y z
N MET A 1 -8.08 -68.03 33.85
CA MET A 1 -9.04 -66.90 33.83
C MET A 1 -8.80 -66.08 35.09
N LEU A 2 -8.45 -64.79 35.08
CA LEU A 2 -8.26 -63.82 34.01
C LEU A 2 -7.54 -62.61 34.68
N LEU A 3 -6.40 -62.23 34.10
CA LEU A 3 -5.78 -60.91 33.99
C LEU A 3 -6.08 -59.77 35.00
N LEU A 4 -4.96 -59.25 35.53
CA LEU A 4 -4.45 -57.89 35.27
C LEU A 4 -5.45 -56.72 35.50
N LYS A 5 -5.26 -55.96 36.59
CA LYS A 5 -5.68 -54.55 36.66
C LYS A 5 -4.47 -53.66 36.87
N ILE A 6 -3.89 -53.26 35.74
CA ILE A 6 -2.93 -52.17 35.61
C ILE A 6 -3.70 -50.84 35.50
N ALA A 7 -3.19 -49.85 36.23
CA ALA A 7 -3.34 -48.39 36.18
C ALA A 7 -4.33 -47.74 35.19
N LEU A 8 -5.04 -46.73 35.71
CA LEU A 8 -5.32 -45.51 34.95
C LEU A 8 -5.45 -44.30 35.90
N ILE A 9 -4.32 -43.68 36.24
CA ILE A 9 -4.33 -42.28 36.72
C ILE A 9 -4.41 -41.44 35.44
N ILE A 10 -5.61 -40.97 35.11
CA ILE A 10 -5.80 -39.96 34.06
C ILE A 10 -5.35 -38.63 34.66
N SER A 11 -4.13 -38.21 34.34
CA SER A 11 -3.71 -36.82 34.49
C SER A 11 -4.46 -35.97 33.46
N THR A 12 -5.44 -35.21 33.92
CA THR A 12 -6.04 -34.12 33.14
C THR A 12 -5.01 -32.99 33.02
N ILE A 13 -4.13 -33.08 32.02
CA ILE A 13 -3.35 -31.94 31.57
C ILE A 13 -4.35 -31.00 30.89
N GLY A 14 -4.71 -29.93 31.59
CA GLY A 14 -5.50 -28.85 31.01
C GLY A 14 -4.78 -28.30 29.80
N SER A 15 -5.44 -28.35 28.64
CA SER A 15 -4.98 -27.70 27.42
C SER A 15 -4.85 -26.21 27.69
N ALA A 16 -3.63 -25.73 27.94
CA ALA A 16 -3.36 -24.31 27.94
C ALA A 16 -3.69 -23.80 26.53
N SER A 17 -4.75 -23.00 26.41
CA SER A 17 -5.06 -22.29 25.18
C SER A 17 -3.87 -21.40 24.84
N SER A 18 -3.11 -21.72 23.78
CA SER A 18 -2.04 -20.85 23.32
C SER A 18 -2.66 -19.59 22.76
N SER A 19 -2.63 -18.49 23.51
CA SER A 19 -2.96 -17.17 23.00
C SER A 19 -1.93 -16.78 21.96
N SER A 20 -2.35 -16.56 20.71
CA SER A 20 -1.49 -15.95 19.70
C SER A 20 -1.61 -14.43 19.78
N LEU A 21 -0.48 -13.75 20.01
CA LEU A 21 -0.38 -12.31 19.83
C LEU A 21 -0.07 -12.05 18.35
N ALA A 22 -0.85 -11.17 17.71
CA ALA A 22 -0.60 -10.74 16.34
C ALA A 22 -0.38 -9.22 16.33
N ASP A 23 0.84 -8.80 16.02
CA ASP A 23 1.14 -7.39 15.74
C ASP A 23 0.50 -7.02 14.38
N ARG A 24 -0.36 -6.01 14.39
CA ARG A 24 -1.02 -5.49 13.18
C ARG A 24 -0.54 -4.08 12.83
N GLY A 25 0.68 -3.74 13.24
CA GLY A 25 1.28 -2.45 12.99
C GLY A 25 0.76 -1.32 13.87
N ARG A 26 1.29 -0.12 13.59
CA ARG A 26 1.12 1.08 14.41
C ARG A 26 0.88 2.28 13.52
N VAL A 27 0.15 3.24 14.05
CA VAL A 27 0.03 4.57 13.47
C VAL A 27 1.03 5.49 14.17
N LEU A 28 1.78 6.25 13.39
CA LEU A 28 2.72 7.27 13.85
C LEU A 28 2.34 8.60 13.22
N ASP A 29 2.48 9.68 13.98
CA ASP A 29 2.39 11.02 13.44
C ASP A 29 3.81 11.58 13.29
N ILE A 30 4.12 12.09 12.09
CA ILE A 30 5.37 12.81 11.82
C ILE A 30 4.98 14.16 11.24
N ASP A 31 5.24 15.22 12.00
CA ASP A 31 4.95 16.61 11.63
C ASP A 31 3.48 16.84 11.20
N GLY A 32 2.53 16.20 11.89
CA GLY A 32 1.09 16.30 11.62
C GLY A 32 0.60 15.42 10.45
N ILE A 33 1.47 14.57 9.90
CA ILE A 33 1.11 13.62 8.84
C ILE A 33 1.06 12.21 9.45
N PRO A 34 -0.10 11.53 9.39
CA PRO A 34 -0.23 10.19 9.91
C PRO A 34 0.35 9.15 8.94
N TYR A 35 1.12 8.21 9.48
CA TYR A 35 1.70 7.09 8.78
C TYR A 35 1.33 5.78 9.45
N TYR A 36 1.07 4.76 8.64
CA TYR A 36 0.97 3.38 9.09
C TYR A 36 2.30 2.66 8.83
N ALA A 37 2.84 2.05 9.88
CA ALA A 37 4.01 1.21 9.83
C ALA A 37 3.72 -0.08 10.59
N GLY A 38 3.68 -1.20 9.87
CA GLY A 38 3.73 -2.51 10.49
C GLY A 38 2.89 -3.58 9.80
N GLY A 39 2.77 -4.71 10.49
CA GLY A 39 2.50 -6.01 9.88
C GLY A 39 3.80 -6.82 9.84
N ILE A 40 4.21 -7.26 8.66
CA ILE A 40 5.37 -8.13 8.46
C ILE A 40 6.60 -7.29 8.08
N PRO A 41 7.73 -7.43 8.79
CA PRO A 41 8.96 -6.73 8.44
C PRO A 41 9.42 -7.19 7.06
N ILE A 42 9.73 -6.23 6.18
CA ILE A 42 10.19 -6.52 4.81
C ILE A 42 11.69 -6.79 4.74
N SER A 43 12.42 -6.35 5.76
CA SER A 43 13.85 -6.58 5.90
C SER A 43 14.26 -6.32 7.35
N ARG A 44 15.55 -6.50 7.63
CA ARG A 44 16.13 -6.27 8.95
C ARG A 44 17.55 -5.76 8.82
N LEU A 45 17.87 -4.70 9.55
CA LEU A 45 19.24 -4.29 9.78
C LEU A 45 19.95 -5.37 10.59
N ASN A 46 20.85 -6.12 9.95
CA ASN A 46 21.73 -7.05 10.64
C ASN A 46 22.89 -6.26 11.26
N THR A 47 22.93 -6.12 12.58
CA THR A 47 23.87 -5.18 13.21
C THR A 47 24.69 -5.82 14.31
N LYS A 48 26.02 -5.75 14.15
CA LYS A 48 26.96 -5.59 15.28
C LYS A 48 26.87 -4.17 15.90
N CYS A 49 26.08 -3.29 15.29
CA CYS A 49 25.92 -1.86 15.57
C CYS A 49 24.56 -1.46 16.15
N ALA A 50 23.71 -2.41 16.58
CA ALA A 50 22.36 -2.13 17.10
C ALA A 50 22.39 -1.10 18.23
N HIS A 51 23.40 -1.18 19.09
CA HIS A 51 23.66 -0.24 20.18
C HIS A 51 23.84 1.22 19.70
N LYS A 52 24.41 1.47 18.52
CA LYS A 52 24.61 2.84 18.03
C LYS A 52 23.34 3.42 17.37
N LEU A 53 22.52 2.57 16.73
CA LEU A 53 21.13 2.93 16.40
C LEU A 53 20.41 3.33 17.68
N VAL A 54 20.36 2.43 18.66
CA VAL A 54 19.72 2.63 19.96
C VAL A 54 20.21 3.91 20.67
N ASN A 55 21.51 4.24 20.63
CA ASN A 55 22.02 5.48 21.23
C ASN A 55 21.60 6.76 20.48
N ALA A 56 21.51 6.73 19.15
CA ALA A 56 20.93 7.84 18.38
C ALA A 56 19.43 8.01 18.67
N VAL A 57 18.75 6.92 19.08
CA VAL A 57 17.31 6.88 19.38
C VAL A 57 16.96 7.12 20.85
N ALA A 58 17.94 7.10 21.76
CA ALA A 58 17.75 7.35 23.19
C ALA A 58 17.20 8.76 23.52
N GLN A 59 16.88 9.55 22.48
CA GLN A 59 16.32 10.90 22.50
C GLN A 59 14.81 10.93 22.12
N VAL A 60 14.18 9.81 21.77
CA VAL A 60 12.73 9.75 21.43
C VAL A 60 12.01 8.84 22.44
N ASP A 61 11.32 9.44 23.40
CA ASP A 61 10.61 8.71 24.45
C ASP A 61 9.43 7.89 23.88
N GLY A 62 9.44 6.57 24.12
CA GLY A 62 8.28 5.70 23.99
C GLY A 62 7.94 5.16 22.59
N ILE A 63 8.73 5.43 21.55
CA ILE A 63 8.45 4.98 20.17
C ILE A 63 9.63 4.16 19.61
N ASP A 64 9.43 2.85 19.39
CA ASP A 64 10.40 1.91 18.80
C ASP A 64 10.29 1.82 17.26
N LEU A 65 9.97 2.93 16.61
CA LEU A 65 9.93 3.04 15.14
C LEU A 65 10.44 4.41 14.73
N LEU A 66 11.57 4.42 14.03
CA LEU A 66 12.19 5.64 13.55
C LEU A 66 12.02 5.81 12.04
N PRO A 67 11.82 7.05 11.57
CA PRO A 67 11.93 7.37 10.16
C PRO A 67 13.34 7.06 9.64
N PHE A 68 13.40 6.33 8.53
CA PHE A 68 14.61 5.82 7.91
C PHE A 68 14.48 5.95 6.39
N THR A 69 15.51 6.42 5.68
CA THR A 69 15.48 6.56 4.22
C THR A 69 16.55 5.72 3.58
N VAL A 70 16.20 4.94 2.56
CA VAL A 70 17.17 4.29 1.68
C VAL A 70 17.38 5.17 0.46
N MET A 71 18.64 5.48 0.15
CA MET A 71 19.04 6.18 -1.05
C MET A 71 19.98 5.29 -1.87
N GLU A 72 19.76 5.24 -3.18
CA GLU A 72 20.65 4.56 -4.11
C GLU A 72 21.65 5.57 -4.68
N ASN A 73 22.94 5.23 -4.69
CA ASN A 73 23.97 6.01 -5.34
C ASN A 73 24.55 5.25 -6.54
N SER A 74 24.43 5.85 -7.72
CA SER A 74 25.02 5.36 -8.98
C SER A 74 26.19 6.20 -9.49
N ALA A 75 26.50 7.35 -8.86
CA ALA A 75 27.44 8.34 -9.38
C ALA A 75 28.90 8.12 -8.96
N GLY A 76 29.21 7.03 -8.25
CA GLY A 76 30.56 6.74 -7.76
C GLY A 76 31.10 7.74 -6.72
N SER A 77 30.29 8.73 -6.31
CA SER A 77 30.47 9.65 -5.17
C SER A 77 29.13 10.13 -4.62
N PHE A 78 29.06 10.43 -3.32
CA PHE A 78 27.89 10.98 -2.63
C PHE A 78 28.33 12.20 -1.81
N GLY A 79 27.88 13.37 -2.24
CA GLY A 79 28.19 14.66 -1.61
C GLY A 79 26.93 15.43 -1.23
N VAL A 80 27.12 16.67 -0.76
CA VAL A 80 26.02 17.58 -0.39
C VAL A 80 25.05 17.81 -1.54
N ASP A 81 25.56 18.13 -2.73
CA ASP A 81 24.73 18.41 -3.90
C ASP A 81 23.87 17.20 -4.29
N GLU A 82 24.44 15.98 -4.20
CA GLU A 82 23.72 14.74 -4.49
C GLU A 82 22.62 14.46 -3.45
N LEU A 83 22.89 14.71 -2.16
CA LEU A 83 21.90 14.59 -1.11
C LEU A 83 20.72 15.55 -1.36
N TYR A 84 21.00 16.84 -1.58
CA TYR A 84 19.97 17.84 -1.86
C TYR A 84 19.18 17.52 -3.14
N ALA A 85 19.85 17.10 -4.20
CA ALA A 85 19.21 16.70 -5.44
C ALA A 85 18.30 15.47 -5.26
N THR A 86 18.76 14.47 -4.51
CA THR A 86 17.99 13.25 -4.22
C THR A 86 16.75 13.56 -3.39
N VAL A 87 16.88 14.38 -2.35
CA VAL A 87 15.75 14.81 -1.50
C VAL A 87 14.72 15.58 -2.33
N ALA A 88 15.15 16.57 -3.11
CA ALA A 88 14.27 17.34 -3.98
C ALA A 88 13.57 16.46 -5.03
N GLN A 89 14.27 15.44 -5.55
CA GLN A 89 13.68 14.47 -6.45
C GLN A 89 12.60 13.62 -5.75
N TYR A 90 12.86 13.14 -4.53
CA TYR A 90 11.94 12.30 -3.78
C TYR A 90 10.67 13.07 -3.43
N GLU A 91 10.78 14.30 -2.91
CA GLU A 91 9.63 15.16 -2.61
C GLU A 91 8.77 15.46 -3.84
N LYS A 92 9.39 15.55 -5.02
CA LYS A 92 8.68 15.78 -6.28
C LYS A 92 7.94 14.54 -6.79
N GLN A 93 8.48 13.34 -6.54
CA GLN A 93 7.99 12.08 -7.10
C GLN A 93 7.06 11.31 -6.16
N ASP A 94 7.08 11.63 -4.87
CA ASP A 94 6.42 10.85 -3.84
C ASP A 94 5.76 11.73 -2.81
N ASP A 95 4.51 11.41 -2.52
CA ASP A 95 3.65 12.07 -1.55
C ASP A 95 3.69 11.41 -0.16
N VAL A 96 4.51 10.37 0.01
CA VAL A 96 4.75 9.68 1.30
C VAL A 96 6.07 10.14 1.91
N PHE A 97 7.12 10.29 1.12
CA PHE A 97 8.39 10.84 1.57
C PHE A 97 8.24 12.31 1.98
N THR A 98 8.87 12.64 3.11
CA THR A 98 9.12 14.01 3.55
C THR A 98 10.53 14.07 4.13
N PRO A 99 11.17 15.25 4.23
CA PRO A 99 12.48 15.39 4.86
C PRO A 99 12.54 14.85 6.30
N ALA A 100 11.40 14.70 6.98
CA ALA A 100 11.33 14.07 8.30
C ALA A 100 11.76 12.59 8.30
N PHE A 101 11.77 11.91 7.14
CA PHE A 101 12.34 10.56 6.99
C PHE A 101 13.86 10.51 6.96
N LEU A 102 14.54 11.66 6.95
CA LEU A 102 16.00 11.73 6.89
C LEU A 102 16.68 11.55 8.25
N LYS A 103 15.95 11.33 9.36
CA LYS A 103 16.55 11.08 10.69
C LYS A 103 17.63 9.99 10.66
N ALA A 104 17.44 8.97 9.85
CA ALA A 104 18.46 8.00 9.52
C ALA A 104 18.46 7.73 8.02
N VAL A 105 19.64 7.66 7.41
CA VAL A 105 19.83 7.42 5.97
C VAL A 105 20.71 6.20 5.76
N TYR A 106 20.30 5.32 4.85
CA TYR A 106 21.09 4.21 4.35
C TYR A 106 21.43 4.39 2.88
N LEU A 107 22.72 4.53 2.58
CA LEU A 107 23.22 4.65 1.22
C LEU A 107 23.55 3.26 0.67
N GLN A 108 22.87 2.90 -0.42
CA GLN A 108 23.11 1.67 -1.15
C GLN A 108 23.90 1.96 -2.42
N SER A 109 24.95 1.18 -2.66
CA SER A 109 25.70 1.21 -3.93
C SER A 109 24.96 0.43 -5.02
N SER A 110 24.85 0.99 -6.22
CA SER A 110 24.41 0.22 -7.39
C SER A 110 25.53 -0.63 -8.01
N GLU A 111 26.80 -0.31 -7.74
CA GLU A 111 27.96 -1.07 -8.21
C GLU A 111 28.54 -1.95 -7.07
N ARG A 112 28.75 -3.24 -7.38
CA ARG A 112 29.24 -4.34 -6.52
C ARG A 112 29.83 -3.95 -5.16
N ASP A 113 29.18 -4.39 -4.09
CA ASP A 113 29.64 -4.64 -2.70
C ASP A 113 30.47 -3.56 -1.96
N TYR A 114 30.90 -2.46 -2.59
CA TYR A 114 31.81 -1.47 -2.00
C TYR A 114 31.60 -0.07 -2.60
N LEU A 115 31.20 0.91 -1.77
CA LEU A 115 31.42 2.33 -2.03
C LEU A 115 32.84 2.68 -1.53
N PRO A 116 33.78 3.12 -2.38
CA PRO A 116 35.10 3.53 -1.93
C PRO A 116 34.98 4.72 -0.97
N VAL A 117 35.71 4.76 0.15
CA VAL A 117 35.62 5.86 1.14
C VAL A 117 35.82 7.25 0.54
N SER A 118 36.71 7.36 -0.44
CA SER A 118 36.99 8.62 -1.16
C SER A 118 35.81 9.13 -1.99
N SER A 119 34.71 8.36 -2.06
CA SER A 119 33.48 8.69 -2.77
C SER A 119 32.50 9.48 -1.89
N VAL A 120 32.57 9.40 -0.57
CA VAL A 120 31.71 10.18 0.33
C VAL A 120 32.52 11.33 0.90
N ASP A 121 32.22 12.56 0.47
CA ASP A 121 32.86 13.75 1.02
C ASP A 121 32.26 14.09 2.38
N ALA A 122 32.71 13.34 3.37
CA ALA A 122 32.11 13.33 4.69
C ALA A 122 32.32 14.65 5.46
N ASN A 123 33.32 15.47 5.06
CA ASN A 123 33.55 16.80 5.65
C ASN A 123 32.59 17.85 5.09
N SER A 124 32.22 17.78 3.81
CA SER A 124 31.17 18.66 3.28
C SER A 124 29.78 18.21 3.73
N LEU A 125 29.57 16.90 3.91
CA LEU A 125 28.31 16.35 4.42
C LEU A 125 27.98 16.81 5.84
N GLU A 126 28.96 17.01 6.73
CA GLU A 126 28.71 17.30 8.15
C GLU A 126 27.77 18.50 8.38
N ASN A 127 27.91 19.56 7.57
CA ASN A 127 26.99 20.71 7.62
C ASN A 127 25.61 20.38 7.05
N ALA A 128 25.54 19.67 5.92
CA ALA A 128 24.28 19.28 5.27
C ALA A 128 23.47 18.24 6.08
N LEU A 129 24.15 17.40 6.86
CA LEU A 129 23.52 16.50 7.82
C LEU A 129 22.77 17.28 8.91
N GLY A 130 23.30 18.44 9.32
CA GLY A 130 22.65 19.35 10.25
C GLY A 130 21.37 19.98 9.70
N ASP A 131 21.39 20.43 8.44
CA ASP A 131 20.23 21.09 7.79
C ASP A 131 18.99 20.18 7.75
N PHE A 132 19.19 18.88 7.49
CA PHE A 132 18.13 17.88 7.48
C PHE A 132 17.94 17.16 8.81
N ASN A 133 18.75 17.48 9.83
CA ASN A 133 18.76 16.82 11.14
C ASN A 133 18.90 15.29 11.01
N ILE A 134 19.87 14.87 10.20
CA ILE A 134 20.26 13.47 9.97
C ILE A 134 21.16 13.03 11.13
N ASN A 135 20.65 12.11 11.95
CA ASN A 135 21.36 11.62 13.13
C ASN A 135 22.21 10.37 12.85
N LEU A 136 21.94 9.68 11.75
CA LEU A 136 22.58 8.43 11.40
C LEU A 136 22.74 8.29 9.89
N LEU A 137 23.96 8.08 9.42
CA LEU A 137 24.26 7.70 8.05
C LEU A 137 24.97 6.33 8.04
N THR A 138 24.39 5.37 7.33
CA THR A 138 24.89 4.01 7.21
C THR A 138 24.96 3.58 5.74
N THR A 139 25.80 2.60 5.39
CA THR A 139 26.03 2.23 3.99
C THR A 139 26.19 0.73 3.78
N SER A 140 25.90 0.25 2.56
CA SER A 140 25.96 -1.17 2.16
C SER A 140 27.38 -1.76 1.99
N GLY A 141 28.44 -1.07 2.43
CA GLY A 141 29.84 -1.49 2.24
C GLY A 141 30.80 -0.89 3.26
N ASN A 142 32.08 -1.29 3.22
CA ASN A 142 33.12 -0.79 4.12
C ASN A 142 33.47 0.68 3.82
N ILE A 143 32.77 1.62 4.48
CA ILE A 143 33.22 3.00 4.53
C ILE A 143 34.06 3.21 5.79
N THR A 144 35.39 3.29 5.64
CA THR A 144 36.33 3.65 6.69
C THR A 144 36.69 5.14 6.61
N GLY A 145 36.24 6.01 7.52
CA GLY A 145 36.69 7.40 7.46
C GLY A 145 36.13 8.41 8.45
N GLN A 146 35.03 8.15 9.17
CA GLN A 146 34.52 9.08 10.18
C GLN A 146 33.84 8.38 11.36
N SER A 147 33.79 9.07 12.50
CA SER A 147 33.17 8.62 13.75
C SER A 147 31.64 8.46 13.68
N LEU A 148 30.96 9.15 12.73
CA LEU A 148 29.50 9.09 12.51
C LEU A 148 29.05 7.95 11.59
N LEU A 149 29.97 7.35 10.83
CA LEU A 149 29.67 6.33 9.85
C LEU A 149 29.66 4.95 10.51
N LEU A 150 28.56 4.24 10.32
CA LEU A 150 28.46 2.85 10.69
C LEU A 150 28.48 1.98 9.46
N THR A 151 29.48 1.10 9.39
CA THR A 151 29.42 -0.05 8.50
C THR A 151 28.34 -0.99 9.02
N THR A 152 27.21 -1.08 8.31
CA THR A 152 26.24 -2.16 8.49
C THR A 152 26.47 -3.21 7.41
N GLN A 153 26.10 -4.47 7.68
CA GLN A 153 26.01 -5.43 6.59
C GLN A 153 24.95 -4.97 5.59
N THR A 154 25.16 -5.29 4.31
CA THR A 154 24.21 -5.05 3.23
C THR A 154 22.82 -5.50 3.62
N ILE A 155 21.86 -4.58 3.53
CA ILE A 155 20.44 -4.89 3.56
C ILE A 155 20.09 -5.37 2.15
N ASP A 156 20.06 -6.68 1.93
CA ASP A 156 19.72 -7.22 0.62
C ASP A 156 18.28 -6.83 0.22
N GLY A 157 18.13 -6.31 -1.00
CA GLY A 157 16.84 -6.20 -1.69
C GLY A 157 15.89 -5.10 -1.21
N LEU A 158 16.35 -4.11 -0.44
CA LEU A 158 15.52 -2.97 -0.06
C LEU A 158 15.55 -1.92 -1.18
N ALA A 159 14.37 -1.51 -1.67
CA ALA A 159 14.28 -0.44 -2.66
C ALA A 159 14.60 0.92 -2.01
N LYS A 160 14.89 1.93 -2.84
CA LYS A 160 14.95 3.32 -2.35
C LYS A 160 13.62 3.83 -1.79
N GLY A 161 13.68 4.78 -0.87
CA GLY A 161 12.50 5.47 -0.33
C GLY A 161 12.45 5.55 1.20
N PRO A 162 11.35 6.12 1.75
CA PRO A 162 11.11 6.25 3.18
C PRO A 162 10.74 4.91 3.80
N TYR A 163 11.09 4.65 5.04
CA TYR A 163 10.80 3.43 5.78
C TYR A 163 10.72 3.75 7.27
N PHE A 164 10.26 2.78 8.05
CA PHE A 164 10.45 2.77 9.49
C PHE A 164 11.40 1.66 9.88
N VAL A 165 12.30 1.94 10.81
CA VAL A 165 13.17 0.93 11.42
C VAL A 165 12.87 0.85 12.91
N SER A 166 12.75 -0.36 13.44
CA SER A 166 12.72 -0.61 14.89
C SER A 166 14.16 -0.70 15.41
N PRO A 167 14.63 0.24 16.26
CA PRO A 167 15.98 0.17 16.82
C PRO A 167 16.17 -1.05 17.74
N SER A 168 15.14 -1.48 18.46
CA SER A 168 15.23 -2.62 19.37
C SER A 168 15.41 -3.95 18.65
N THR A 169 14.77 -4.12 17.48
CA THR A 169 14.80 -5.38 16.73
C THR A 169 15.67 -5.32 15.48
N GLY A 170 15.89 -4.15 14.92
CA GLY A 170 16.47 -3.90 13.59
C GLY A 170 15.47 -4.07 12.45
N ASN A 171 14.21 -4.44 12.70
CA ASN A 171 13.22 -4.69 11.66
C ASN A 171 12.88 -3.43 10.87
N ILE A 172 12.72 -3.58 9.56
CA ILE A 172 12.34 -2.51 8.63
C ILE A 172 10.93 -2.74 8.11
N TYR A 173 10.14 -1.67 8.09
CA TYR A 173 8.75 -1.64 7.65
C TYR A 173 8.57 -0.56 6.59
N LYS A 174 7.74 -0.82 5.59
CA LYS A 174 7.33 0.20 4.62
C LYS A 174 6.56 1.31 5.33
N ALA A 175 6.89 2.55 5.00
CA ALA A 175 6.09 3.72 5.33
C ALA A 175 4.87 3.76 4.41
N HIS A 176 3.69 3.83 5.02
CA HIS A 176 2.46 4.13 4.31
C HIS A 176 1.90 5.43 4.85
N ARG A 177 1.71 6.44 4.00
CA ARG A 177 0.96 7.63 4.43
C ARG A 177 -0.51 7.26 4.56
N ILE A 178 -1.15 7.73 5.63
CA ILE A 178 -2.58 7.55 5.84
C ILE A 178 -3.30 8.78 5.28
N TYR A 179 -4.18 8.54 4.32
CA TYR A 179 -5.13 9.52 3.80
C TYR A 179 -6.52 9.28 4.39
N SER A 180 -7.25 10.37 4.62
CA SER A 180 -8.68 10.33 4.94
C SER A 180 -9.50 10.10 3.66
N ASP A 181 -10.44 9.16 3.72
CA ASP A 181 -11.47 8.97 2.70
C ASP A 181 -12.70 9.84 3.00
N ASP A 182 -12.57 11.16 2.83
CA ASP A 182 -13.62 12.14 3.15
C ASP A 182 -14.86 12.02 2.26
N ASN A 183 -14.70 11.52 1.03
CA ASN A 183 -15.79 11.25 0.10
C ASN A 183 -16.41 9.85 0.27
N LEU A 184 -15.96 9.05 1.24
CA LEU A 184 -16.48 7.70 1.52
C LEU A 184 -16.43 6.76 0.30
N ALA A 185 -15.44 6.95 -0.57
CA ALA A 185 -15.26 6.15 -1.78
C ALA A 185 -14.87 4.69 -1.46
N PHE A 186 -14.30 4.44 -0.28
CA PHE A 186 -13.84 3.15 0.16
C PHE A 186 -14.80 2.51 1.17
N VAL A 187 -14.97 1.19 1.05
CA VAL A 187 -15.57 0.38 2.13
C VAL A 187 -14.50 -0.05 3.13
N GLN A 188 -13.26 -0.23 2.65
CA GLN A 188 -12.15 -0.71 3.46
C GLN A 188 -10.80 -0.33 2.83
N GLY A 189 -9.93 0.33 3.60
CA GLY A 189 -8.51 0.42 3.28
C GLY A 189 -7.80 -0.90 3.58
N ILE A 190 -6.81 -1.26 2.75
CA ILE A 190 -6.07 -2.52 2.91
C ILE A 190 -4.57 -2.28 2.77
N VAL A 191 -3.79 -3.20 3.32
CA VAL A 191 -2.32 -3.24 3.20
C VAL A 191 -1.88 -4.64 2.81
N SER A 192 -0.76 -4.74 2.09
CA SER A 192 -0.14 -6.02 1.74
C SER A 192 0.21 -6.80 3.01
N ASP A 193 0.01 -8.11 3.00
CA ASP A 193 0.57 -9.02 4.01
C ASP A 193 2.01 -9.43 3.69
N GLU A 194 2.61 -8.91 2.61
CA GLU A 194 3.94 -9.26 2.10
C GLU A 194 4.11 -10.77 1.74
N GLN A 195 3.02 -11.53 1.71
CA GLN A 195 2.91 -12.96 1.38
C GLN A 195 1.90 -13.21 0.24
N GLY A 196 1.65 -12.16 -0.56
CA GLY A 196 0.77 -12.20 -1.73
C GLY A 196 -0.73 -12.08 -1.43
N GLY A 197 -1.10 -11.77 -0.19
CA GLY A 197 -2.45 -11.41 0.23
C GLY A 197 -2.51 -10.01 0.83
N TYR A 198 -3.65 -9.70 1.46
CA TYR A 198 -3.92 -8.40 2.05
C TYR A 198 -4.58 -8.53 3.42
N LEU A 199 -4.37 -7.51 4.24
CA LEU A 199 -5.02 -7.32 5.53
C LEU A 199 -5.85 -6.04 5.49
N SER A 200 -6.97 -6.05 6.20
CA SER A 200 -7.72 -4.83 6.48
C SER A 200 -6.86 -3.88 7.31
N LEU A 201 -6.77 -2.61 6.90
CA LEU A 201 -5.99 -1.60 7.60
C LEU A 201 -6.56 -1.37 9.02
N PRO A 202 -5.77 -1.59 10.09
CA PRO A 202 -6.21 -1.40 11.47
C PRO A 202 -5.89 0.02 11.95
N ALA A 203 -6.22 1.02 11.15
CA ALA A 203 -6.01 2.42 11.45
C ALA A 203 -7.32 3.20 11.26
N LEU A 204 -7.51 4.23 12.08
CA LEU A 204 -8.64 5.14 12.01
C LEU A 204 -8.11 6.56 11.93
N THR A 205 -8.72 7.37 11.07
CA THR A 205 -8.44 8.79 11.01
C THR A 205 -9.46 9.51 11.88
N GLU A 206 -9.05 10.56 12.58
CA GLU A 206 -9.97 11.37 13.38
C GLU A 206 -10.84 12.24 12.46
N ASN A 207 -11.90 11.63 11.92
CA ASN A 207 -12.95 12.30 11.15
C ASN A 207 -14.27 11.57 11.40
N VAL A 208 -15.37 12.31 11.50
CA VAL A 208 -16.72 11.82 11.81
C VAL A 208 -17.17 10.67 10.90
N MET A 209 -16.71 10.62 9.65
CA MET A 209 -17.13 9.58 8.69
C MET A 209 -15.97 8.94 7.90
N ALA A 210 -14.82 9.61 7.79
CA ALA A 210 -13.77 9.17 6.89
C ALA A 210 -13.10 7.88 7.36
N LYS A 211 -12.77 7.01 6.41
CA LYS A 211 -11.91 5.84 6.64
C LYS A 211 -10.46 6.22 6.41
N SER A 212 -9.55 5.45 7.00
CA SER A 212 -8.13 5.54 6.69
C SER A 212 -7.79 4.71 5.46
N ILE A 213 -7.01 5.28 4.55
CA ILE A 213 -6.39 4.57 3.42
C ILE A 213 -4.88 4.73 3.54
N ALA A 214 -4.19 3.61 3.74
CA ALA A 214 -2.74 3.58 3.80
C ALA A 214 -2.18 3.41 2.38
N VAL A 215 -1.36 4.34 1.92
CA VAL A 215 -0.72 4.26 0.61
C VAL A 215 0.80 4.21 0.76
N PRO A 216 1.49 3.22 0.16
CA PRO A 216 2.94 3.13 0.26
C PRO A 216 3.62 4.14 -0.66
N SER A 217 4.88 4.44 -0.36
CA SER A 217 5.73 5.28 -1.20
C SER A 217 5.83 4.74 -2.63
N ARG A 218 5.80 5.65 -3.61
CA ARG A 218 6.03 5.36 -5.03
C ARG A 218 7.50 5.02 -5.30
N LEU A 219 8.41 5.46 -4.44
CA LEU A 219 9.86 5.27 -4.60
C LEU A 219 10.29 3.80 -4.48
N TYR A 220 9.49 2.97 -3.83
CA TYR A 220 9.75 1.53 -3.72
C TYR A 220 9.68 0.77 -5.04
N SER A 221 9.20 1.43 -6.09
CA SER A 221 8.88 0.83 -7.36
C SER A 221 9.59 1.56 -8.49
N SER A 222 10.21 0.79 -9.38
CA SER A 222 10.81 1.29 -10.61
C SER A 222 10.07 0.68 -11.80
N VAL A 223 9.67 1.50 -12.76
CA VAL A 223 8.99 1.05 -13.97
C VAL A 223 9.97 0.22 -14.83
N THR A 224 9.57 -1.01 -15.16
CA THR A 224 10.30 -1.89 -16.08
C THR A 224 9.37 -2.41 -17.17
N ALA A 225 9.91 -3.12 -18.16
CA ALA A 225 9.10 -3.77 -19.19
C ALA A 225 8.12 -4.81 -18.61
N GLU A 226 8.55 -5.53 -17.55
CA GLU A 226 7.77 -6.55 -16.86
C GLU A 226 6.76 -5.94 -15.87
N LYS A 227 7.12 -4.79 -15.28
CA LYS A 227 6.29 -4.05 -14.33
C LYS A 227 5.98 -2.63 -14.85
N PRO A 228 5.21 -2.50 -15.93
CA PRO A 228 4.90 -1.21 -16.53
C PRO A 228 3.99 -0.34 -15.64
N LEU A 229 3.35 -0.92 -14.63
CA LEU A 229 2.46 -0.22 -13.70
C LEU A 229 3.09 -0.01 -12.31
N ALA A 230 4.41 -0.24 -12.19
CA ALA A 230 5.16 -0.09 -10.94
C ALA A 230 4.88 1.27 -10.27
N GLY A 231 4.40 1.23 -9.03
CA GLY A 231 4.13 2.42 -8.22
C GLY A 231 2.80 3.13 -8.49
N LEU A 232 2.02 2.70 -9.50
CA LEU A 232 0.64 3.18 -9.68
C LEU A 232 -0.26 2.61 -8.59
N ARG A 233 -1.03 3.47 -7.93
CA ARG A 233 -1.96 3.09 -6.87
C ARG A 233 -3.36 2.93 -7.44
N PHE A 234 -4.02 1.84 -7.08
CA PHE A 234 -5.39 1.59 -7.51
C PHE A 234 -6.29 1.04 -6.41
N GLY A 235 -7.59 1.30 -6.55
CA GLY A 235 -8.64 0.71 -5.74
C GLY A 235 -9.52 -0.21 -6.60
N VAL A 236 -10.25 -1.11 -5.97
CA VAL A 236 -11.12 -2.05 -6.68
C VAL A 236 -12.53 -2.07 -6.10
N LYS A 237 -13.54 -2.00 -6.97
CA LYS A 237 -14.95 -2.14 -6.59
C LYS A 237 -15.18 -3.35 -5.69
N ASP A 238 -16.05 -3.20 -4.72
CA ASP A 238 -16.30 -4.21 -3.70
C ASP A 238 -17.19 -5.39 -4.16
N ILE A 239 -16.93 -5.89 -5.36
CA ILE A 239 -17.45 -7.16 -5.90
C ILE A 239 -16.33 -8.07 -6.40
N PHE A 240 -15.10 -7.56 -6.55
CA PHE A 240 -13.94 -8.33 -6.99
C PHE A 240 -13.23 -8.95 -5.79
N HIS A 241 -13.01 -10.26 -5.77
CA HIS A 241 -12.32 -10.88 -4.64
C HIS A 241 -10.84 -10.48 -4.61
N VAL A 242 -10.33 -10.29 -3.39
CA VAL A 242 -8.93 -9.97 -3.09
C VAL A 242 -8.50 -10.89 -1.94
N LYS A 243 -7.42 -11.66 -2.15
CA LYS A 243 -6.93 -12.64 -1.17
C LYS A 243 -6.68 -11.97 0.19
N GLY A 244 -7.20 -12.56 1.26
CA GLY A 244 -6.99 -12.13 2.64
C GLY A 244 -8.04 -11.15 3.20
N VAL A 245 -8.85 -10.51 2.35
CA VAL A 245 -9.92 -9.59 2.79
C VAL A 245 -11.29 -10.04 2.31
N ALA A 246 -12.34 -9.62 3.01
CA ALA A 246 -13.72 -9.94 2.65
C ALA A 246 -14.21 -9.08 1.48
N THR A 247 -15.27 -9.52 0.81
CA THR A 247 -15.96 -8.77 -0.26
C THR A 247 -17.41 -8.63 0.13
N SER A 248 -17.91 -7.41 0.33
CA SER A 248 -19.28 -7.21 0.84
C SER A 248 -20.34 -7.15 -0.24
N GLY A 249 -19.98 -6.82 -1.48
CA GLY A 249 -20.97 -6.51 -2.50
C GLY A 249 -21.82 -5.29 -2.14
N GLY A 250 -21.37 -4.40 -1.25
CA GLY A 250 -22.20 -3.32 -0.71
C GLY A 250 -23.30 -3.80 0.26
N ASN A 251 -23.15 -4.98 0.87
CA ASN A 251 -24.12 -5.56 1.79
C ASN A 251 -23.46 -6.02 3.10
N ARG A 252 -23.98 -5.54 4.25
CA ARG A 252 -23.39 -5.83 5.56
C ARG A 252 -23.52 -7.29 5.96
N ALA A 253 -24.68 -7.91 5.73
CA ALA A 253 -24.90 -9.31 6.08
C ALA A 253 -23.98 -10.24 5.25
N TYR A 254 -23.82 -9.93 3.98
CA TYR A 254 -22.92 -10.67 3.09
C TYR A 254 -21.45 -10.51 3.50
N PHE A 255 -21.01 -9.32 3.93
CA PHE A 255 -19.65 -9.12 4.45
C PHE A 255 -19.31 -10.10 5.59
N TYR A 256 -20.21 -10.25 6.57
CA TYR A 256 -19.99 -11.17 7.70
C TYR A 256 -20.12 -12.64 7.29
N HIS A 257 -20.82 -12.94 6.20
CA HIS A 257 -20.96 -14.27 5.65
C HIS A 257 -19.78 -14.69 4.75
N SER A 258 -19.24 -13.77 3.94
CA SER A 258 -18.29 -14.08 2.87
C SER A 258 -16.94 -14.55 3.40
N GLY A 259 -16.56 -14.09 4.59
CA GLY A 259 -15.22 -14.27 5.14
C GLY A 259 -14.12 -13.66 4.28
N ALA A 260 -12.86 -13.85 4.69
CA ALA A 260 -11.69 -13.50 3.88
C ALA A 260 -11.62 -14.36 2.62
N GLN A 261 -11.34 -13.76 1.47
CA GLN A 261 -11.25 -14.49 0.22
C GLN A 261 -9.92 -15.26 0.11
N ASN A 262 -9.95 -16.44 -0.48
CA ASN A 262 -8.77 -17.30 -0.64
C ASN A 262 -7.90 -16.92 -1.84
N ALA A 263 -8.44 -16.17 -2.79
CA ALA A 263 -7.76 -15.78 -4.03
C ALA A 263 -8.16 -14.37 -4.46
N THR A 264 -7.22 -13.70 -5.15
CA THR A 264 -7.46 -12.46 -5.86
C THR A 264 -7.94 -12.77 -7.27
N GLY A 265 -9.02 -12.12 -7.73
CA GLY A 265 -9.54 -12.35 -9.07
C GLY A 265 -8.54 -11.98 -10.17
N PRO A 266 -8.51 -12.68 -11.33
CA PRO A 266 -7.43 -12.53 -12.32
C PRO A 266 -7.27 -11.11 -12.87
N ALA A 267 -8.37 -10.36 -13.04
CA ALA A 267 -8.31 -8.98 -13.50
C ALA A 267 -7.54 -8.07 -12.52
N VAL A 268 -7.71 -8.30 -11.21
CA VAL A 268 -7.02 -7.57 -10.15
C VAL A 268 -5.61 -8.11 -9.96
N GLN A 269 -5.42 -9.43 -10.00
CA GLN A 269 -4.09 -10.04 -9.85
C GLN A 269 -3.15 -9.59 -10.96
N ARG A 270 -3.65 -9.48 -12.20
CA ARG A 270 -2.85 -9.01 -13.34
C ARG A 270 -2.28 -7.61 -13.13
N LEU A 271 -3.04 -6.71 -12.49
CA LEU A 271 -2.56 -5.38 -12.13
C LEU A 271 -1.40 -5.43 -11.13
N ILE A 272 -1.57 -6.25 -10.10
CA ILE A 272 -0.57 -6.46 -9.05
C ILE A 272 0.71 -7.04 -9.65
N ASP A 273 0.58 -8.04 -10.53
CA ASP A 273 1.71 -8.68 -11.20
C ASP A 273 2.49 -7.69 -12.09
N LEU A 274 1.79 -6.73 -12.70
CA LEU A 274 2.36 -5.64 -13.50
C LEU A 274 2.94 -4.48 -12.64
N GLY A 275 2.92 -4.61 -11.32
CA GLY A 275 3.53 -3.68 -10.37
C GLY A 275 2.60 -2.61 -9.79
N ALA A 276 1.30 -2.63 -10.11
CA ALA A 276 0.34 -1.72 -9.50
C ALA A 276 0.07 -2.09 -8.04
N VAL A 277 -0.16 -1.08 -7.21
CA VAL A 277 -0.36 -1.19 -5.76
C VAL A 277 -1.85 -1.07 -5.44
N LEU A 278 -2.45 -2.13 -4.91
CA LEU A 278 -3.83 -2.10 -4.44
C LEU A 278 -3.90 -1.46 -3.05
N VAL A 279 -4.72 -0.42 -2.88
CA VAL A 279 -4.82 0.35 -1.61
C VAL A 279 -6.16 0.17 -0.89
N GLY A 280 -7.19 -0.37 -1.56
CA GLY A 280 -8.47 -0.57 -0.91
C GLY A 280 -9.60 -1.12 -1.76
N LYS A 281 -10.65 -1.52 -1.05
CA LYS A 281 -11.94 -1.95 -1.57
C LYS A 281 -12.88 -0.75 -1.63
N MET A 282 -13.46 -0.51 -2.80
CA MET A 282 -14.22 0.71 -3.10
C MET A 282 -15.73 0.44 -3.18
N GLY A 283 -16.52 1.41 -2.71
CA GLY A 283 -17.97 1.32 -2.61
C GLY A 283 -18.66 0.93 -3.91
N THR A 284 -19.69 0.11 -3.77
CA THR A 284 -20.57 -0.31 -4.86
C THR A 284 -22.01 -0.12 -4.45
N VAL A 285 -22.88 0.17 -5.41
CA VAL A 285 -24.30 -0.12 -5.22
C VAL A 285 -24.44 -1.61 -4.91
N GLN A 286 -25.35 -1.96 -4.00
CA GLN A 286 -25.52 -3.30 -3.48
C GLN A 286 -25.67 -4.34 -4.62
N PHE A 287 -24.81 -5.37 -4.60
CA PHE A 287 -24.66 -6.41 -5.63
C PHE A 287 -24.61 -5.89 -7.07
N ALA A 288 -24.02 -4.70 -7.24
CA ALA A 288 -23.94 -3.98 -8.49
C ALA A 288 -25.29 -3.68 -9.17
N ASN A 289 -26.40 -3.78 -8.44
CA ASN A 289 -27.78 -3.68 -8.95
C ASN A 289 -28.14 -2.26 -9.42
N GLY A 290 -29.42 -2.04 -9.74
CA GLY A 290 -29.95 -0.77 -10.26
C GLY A 290 -30.33 0.30 -9.24
N ASP A 291 -30.00 0.11 -7.94
CA ASP A 291 -30.34 1.07 -6.90
C ASP A 291 -29.67 2.43 -7.15
N ARG A 292 -30.41 3.51 -6.89
CA ARG A 292 -29.91 4.87 -7.07
C ARG A 292 -29.13 5.29 -5.83
N PRO A 293 -27.83 5.65 -5.98
CA PRO A 293 -27.07 6.25 -4.88
C PRO A 293 -27.81 7.45 -4.30
N THR A 294 -27.66 7.63 -2.98
CA THR A 294 -28.34 8.62 -2.11
C THR A 294 -29.85 8.47 -1.92
N ALA A 295 -30.55 7.65 -2.72
CA ALA A 295 -31.98 7.39 -2.57
C ALA A 295 -32.28 6.01 -1.99
N ASP A 296 -31.66 4.97 -2.54
CA ASP A 296 -32.03 3.57 -2.28
C ASP A 296 -31.03 2.83 -1.38
N TRP A 297 -29.87 3.44 -1.08
CA TRP A 297 -28.82 2.80 -0.28
C TRP A 297 -29.20 2.75 1.21
N VAL A 298 -29.32 1.53 1.75
CA VAL A 298 -29.72 1.30 3.14
C VAL A 298 -28.63 0.68 4.02
N ASP A 299 -27.68 -0.05 3.44
CA ASP A 299 -26.66 -0.80 4.20
C ASP A 299 -25.37 -0.03 4.44
N LEU A 300 -24.87 0.63 3.40
CA LEU A 300 -23.69 1.48 3.45
C LEU A 300 -24.11 2.89 3.00
N HIS A 301 -23.38 3.91 3.45
CA HIS A 301 -23.59 5.27 2.96
C HIS A 301 -23.06 5.40 1.53
N ALA A 302 -23.78 6.11 0.67
CA ALA A 302 -23.34 6.39 -0.69
C ALA A 302 -22.13 7.34 -0.67
N PRO A 303 -21.06 7.10 -1.46
CA PRO A 303 -19.95 8.03 -1.58
C PRO A 303 -20.42 9.44 -1.99
N PHE A 304 -19.83 10.48 -1.39
CA PHE A 304 -20.13 11.88 -1.73
C PHE A 304 -19.44 12.26 -3.03
N ASN A 305 -20.18 12.88 -3.94
CA ASN A 305 -19.63 13.33 -5.21
C ASN A 305 -18.69 14.55 -4.97
N PRO A 306 -17.40 14.54 -5.36
CA PRO A 306 -16.52 15.70 -5.27
C PRO A 306 -16.95 16.90 -6.14
N ARG A 307 -17.98 16.78 -6.97
CA ARG A 307 -18.59 17.82 -7.79
C ARG A 307 -19.91 18.29 -7.20
N GLY A 308 -20.34 19.50 -7.57
CA GLY A 308 -21.61 20.07 -7.11
C GLY A 308 -21.67 20.17 -5.58
N ASP A 309 -20.58 20.62 -4.98
CA ASP A 309 -20.43 20.86 -3.53
C ASP A 309 -20.75 19.65 -2.63
N GLY A 310 -20.57 18.43 -3.13
CA GLY A 310 -20.84 17.20 -2.36
C GLY A 310 -22.21 16.57 -2.63
N TYR A 311 -23.14 17.30 -3.25
CA TYR A 311 -24.57 16.92 -3.29
C TYR A 311 -25.05 16.43 -4.66
N GLN A 312 -24.21 16.49 -5.69
CA GLN A 312 -24.55 15.88 -6.98
C GLN A 312 -24.64 14.36 -6.84
N ASN A 313 -25.62 13.72 -7.49
CA ASN A 313 -25.69 12.25 -7.48
C ASN A 313 -24.39 11.67 -8.07
N PRO A 314 -23.71 10.73 -7.38
CA PRO A 314 -22.45 10.18 -7.86
C PRO A 314 -22.60 9.12 -8.96
N SER A 315 -23.85 8.68 -9.23
CA SER A 315 -24.24 7.57 -10.10
C SER A 315 -23.67 6.21 -9.65
N GLY A 316 -24.20 5.11 -10.21
CA GLY A 316 -23.82 3.75 -9.86
C GLY A 316 -23.75 2.81 -11.07
N SER A 317 -23.38 1.54 -10.89
CA SER A 317 -23.05 0.90 -9.61
C SER A 317 -21.60 0.99 -9.14
N SER A 318 -20.65 1.42 -9.97
CA SER A 318 -19.24 1.60 -9.58
C SER A 318 -18.99 2.97 -8.94
N THR A 319 -19.79 3.29 -7.93
CA THR A 319 -19.85 4.62 -7.29
C THR A 319 -18.54 4.99 -6.60
N GLY A 320 -18.02 4.12 -5.74
CA GLY A 320 -16.75 4.33 -5.05
C GLY A 320 -15.58 4.52 -6.02
N PRO A 321 -15.36 3.59 -6.98
CA PRO A 321 -14.34 3.76 -8.02
C PRO A 321 -14.42 5.10 -8.76
N GLY A 322 -15.62 5.51 -9.19
CA GLY A 322 -15.80 6.79 -9.86
C GLY A 322 -15.46 7.97 -8.96
N VAL A 323 -16.06 8.02 -7.77
CA VAL A 323 -15.86 9.10 -6.79
C VAL A 323 -14.41 9.21 -6.35
N GLY A 324 -13.75 8.09 -6.03
CA GLY A 324 -12.35 8.10 -5.58
C GLY A 324 -11.40 8.65 -6.64
N ILE A 325 -11.61 8.34 -7.93
CA ILE A 325 -10.81 8.95 -9.01
C ILE A 325 -11.15 10.43 -9.19
N GLY A 326 -12.40 10.83 -9.00
CA GLY A 326 -12.79 12.24 -9.01
C GLY A 326 -12.21 13.05 -7.84
N ALA A 327 -11.99 12.43 -6.68
CA ALA A 327 -11.67 13.10 -5.43
C ALA A 327 -10.19 13.06 -5.03
N TYR A 328 -9.48 11.96 -5.29
CA TYR A 328 -8.18 11.69 -4.66
C TYR A 328 -7.00 11.66 -5.62
N GLU A 329 -6.23 12.73 -5.70
CA GLU A 329 -5.08 12.83 -6.61
C GLU A 329 -4.05 11.70 -6.42
N TRP A 330 -3.87 11.20 -5.19
CA TRP A 330 -2.97 10.10 -4.86
C TRP A 330 -3.43 8.72 -5.39
N LEU A 331 -4.67 8.59 -5.88
CA LEU A 331 -5.23 7.37 -6.47
C LEU A 331 -5.17 7.47 -8.00
N ASP A 332 -4.42 6.61 -8.69
CA ASP A 332 -4.19 6.75 -10.13
C ASP A 332 -5.27 6.07 -10.99
N LEU A 333 -5.77 4.93 -10.51
CA LEU A 333 -6.70 4.06 -11.21
C LEU A 333 -7.73 3.46 -10.26
N ALA A 334 -8.92 3.15 -10.77
CA ALA A 334 -9.88 2.35 -10.01
C ALA A 334 -10.57 1.32 -10.90
N VAL A 335 -10.63 0.08 -10.46
CA VAL A 335 -11.29 -1.00 -11.18
C VAL A 335 -12.77 -1.04 -10.80
N GLY A 336 -13.65 -1.16 -11.80
CA GLY A 336 -15.08 -1.32 -11.62
C GLY A 336 -15.71 -2.28 -12.62
N SER A 337 -17.05 -2.31 -12.63
CA SER A 337 -17.84 -3.14 -13.55
C SER A 337 -18.98 -2.36 -14.21
N ASP A 338 -19.36 -2.76 -15.43
CA ASP A 338 -20.45 -2.19 -16.22
C ASP A 338 -21.36 -3.32 -16.77
N THR A 339 -22.56 -3.45 -16.20
CA THR A 339 -23.63 -4.31 -16.73
C THR A 339 -24.56 -3.52 -17.65
N GLY A 340 -24.99 -2.34 -17.19
CA GLY A 340 -25.99 -1.51 -17.87
C GLY A 340 -25.67 -0.01 -17.87
N GLY A 341 -24.42 0.38 -17.62
CA GLY A 341 -23.99 1.77 -17.46
C GLY A 341 -23.12 2.03 -16.24
N SER A 342 -22.80 0.99 -15.46
CA SER A 342 -22.20 1.13 -14.13
C SER A 342 -20.77 1.66 -14.09
N MET A 343 -20.09 1.81 -15.23
CA MET A 343 -18.85 2.57 -15.37
C MET A 343 -19.12 3.95 -15.97
N ARG A 344 -19.87 4.00 -17.06
CA ARG A 344 -20.12 5.22 -17.84
C ARG A 344 -20.91 6.28 -17.05
N GLY A 345 -21.89 5.86 -16.26
CA GLY A 345 -22.71 6.75 -15.42
C GLY A 345 -21.89 7.47 -14.35
N PRO A 346 -21.16 6.72 -13.47
CA PRO A 346 -20.24 7.34 -12.52
C PRO A 346 -19.19 8.21 -13.21
N ALA A 347 -18.60 7.77 -14.32
CA ALA A 347 -17.60 8.55 -15.05
C ALA A 347 -18.14 9.92 -15.50
N GLY A 348 -19.34 9.95 -16.09
CA GLY A 348 -20.00 11.19 -16.49
C GLY A 348 -20.35 12.09 -15.30
N SER A 349 -20.73 11.50 -14.16
CA SER A 349 -21.11 12.25 -12.96
C SER A 349 -19.93 12.87 -12.21
N GLN A 350 -18.72 12.31 -12.36
CA GLN A 350 -17.49 12.82 -11.74
C GLN A 350 -16.62 13.66 -12.70
N GLY A 351 -16.91 13.62 -14.01
CA GLY A 351 -16.11 14.29 -15.03
C GLY A 351 -14.77 13.59 -15.28
N ILE A 352 -14.77 12.25 -15.33
CA ILE A 352 -13.56 11.42 -15.52
C ILE A 352 -13.78 10.41 -16.66
N PHE A 353 -12.73 9.65 -17.00
CA PHE A 353 -12.83 8.58 -17.99
C PHE A 353 -13.23 7.28 -17.29
N GLY A 354 -14.22 6.56 -17.85
CA GLY A 354 -14.58 5.21 -17.43
C GLY A 354 -14.79 4.33 -18.66
N ASN A 355 -13.98 3.29 -18.82
CA ASN A 355 -14.08 2.41 -19.97
C ASN A 355 -14.93 1.17 -19.68
N ARG A 356 -15.76 0.79 -20.65
CA ARG A 356 -16.43 -0.51 -20.72
C ARG A 356 -15.84 -1.29 -21.90
N PRO A 357 -14.90 -2.22 -21.69
CA PRO A 357 -14.44 -3.11 -22.73
C PRO A 357 -15.55 -4.00 -23.29
N SER A 358 -15.30 -4.58 -24.46
CA SER A 358 -16.13 -5.66 -25.02
C SER A 358 -16.34 -6.76 -23.98
N THR A 359 -17.57 -7.30 -23.92
CA THR A 359 -17.90 -8.42 -23.02
C THR A 359 -16.94 -9.59 -23.26
N GLY A 360 -16.42 -10.18 -22.19
CA GLY A 360 -15.46 -11.29 -22.24
C GLY A 360 -14.00 -10.89 -22.46
N ALA A 361 -13.70 -9.61 -22.74
CA ALA A 361 -12.33 -9.16 -22.96
C ALA A 361 -11.47 -9.22 -21.69
N ILE A 362 -12.08 -9.04 -20.52
CA ILE A 362 -11.45 -9.14 -19.20
C ILE A 362 -12.15 -10.26 -18.41
N SER A 363 -11.37 -11.09 -17.70
CA SER A 363 -11.96 -12.16 -16.88
C SER A 363 -12.79 -11.60 -15.72
N LEU A 364 -13.94 -12.20 -15.47
CA LEU A 364 -14.78 -11.94 -14.31
C LEU A 364 -14.78 -13.11 -13.30
N ASP A 365 -13.80 -14.01 -13.41
CA ASP A 365 -13.59 -15.03 -12.38
C ASP A 365 -13.30 -14.38 -11.02
N HIS A 366 -13.92 -14.91 -9.98
CA HIS A 366 -13.90 -14.34 -8.63
C HIS A 366 -14.42 -12.89 -8.55
N VAL A 367 -15.48 -12.60 -9.32
CA VAL A 367 -16.28 -11.38 -9.20
C VAL A 367 -17.72 -11.77 -8.91
N ILE A 368 -18.37 -11.12 -7.95
CA ILE A 368 -19.79 -11.33 -7.67
C ILE A 368 -20.60 -10.89 -8.92
N PRO A 369 -21.34 -11.81 -9.56
CA PRO A 369 -22.04 -11.51 -10.81
C PRO A 369 -23.35 -10.77 -10.56
N LEU A 370 -23.78 -9.98 -11.55
CA LEU A 370 -25.16 -9.47 -11.62
C LEU A 370 -25.90 -10.13 -12.78
N SER A 371 -25.35 -10.01 -13.99
CA SER A 371 -25.89 -10.62 -15.21
C SER A 371 -24.71 -11.02 -16.11
N PRO A 372 -24.21 -12.27 -15.98
CA PRO A 372 -22.94 -12.70 -16.59
C PRO A 372 -22.83 -12.45 -18.10
N VAL A 373 -23.95 -12.48 -18.82
CA VAL A 373 -23.98 -12.25 -20.28
C VAL A 373 -23.73 -10.79 -20.68
N SER A 374 -23.89 -9.86 -19.74
CA SER A 374 -23.77 -8.41 -19.95
C SER A 374 -22.66 -7.77 -19.13
N ASP A 375 -22.21 -8.45 -18.07
CA ASP A 375 -21.18 -7.96 -17.16
C ASP A 375 -19.84 -7.78 -17.89
N SER A 376 -19.19 -6.65 -17.60
CA SER A 376 -17.83 -6.35 -18.08
C SER A 376 -17.06 -5.62 -16.98
N ALA A 377 -15.75 -5.86 -16.89
CA ALA A 377 -14.85 -5.12 -16.00
C ALA A 377 -14.11 -4.04 -16.77
N GLY A 378 -13.79 -2.93 -16.12
CA GLY A 378 -13.03 -1.83 -16.71
C GLY A 378 -12.35 -0.98 -15.63
N VAL A 379 -11.80 0.16 -16.04
CA VAL A 379 -11.16 1.13 -15.14
C VAL A 379 -11.72 2.54 -15.28
N PHE A 380 -11.58 3.26 -14.19
CA PHE A 380 -11.66 4.70 -14.13
C PHE A 380 -10.26 5.30 -14.11
N ALA A 381 -10.08 6.41 -14.80
CA ALA A 381 -8.85 7.19 -14.82
C ALA A 381 -9.15 8.68 -15.05
N ARG A 382 -8.22 9.56 -14.65
CA ARG A 382 -8.32 11.00 -14.97
C ARG A 382 -7.90 11.34 -16.39
N SER A 383 -7.19 10.43 -17.08
CA SER A 383 -6.80 10.60 -18.48
C SER A 383 -7.04 9.33 -19.28
N GLY A 384 -7.38 9.51 -20.56
CA GLY A 384 -7.57 8.40 -21.49
C GLY A 384 -6.30 7.58 -21.73
N ALA A 385 -5.11 8.18 -21.63
CA ALA A 385 -3.84 7.50 -21.79
C ALA A 385 -3.62 6.44 -20.69
N VAL A 386 -3.82 6.81 -19.42
CA VAL A 386 -3.64 5.90 -18.28
C VAL A 386 -4.68 4.78 -18.32
N GLY A 387 -5.96 5.11 -18.59
CA GLY A 387 -7.01 4.09 -18.73
C GLY A 387 -6.82 3.17 -19.94
N GLY A 388 -6.28 3.69 -21.04
CA GLY A 388 -5.96 2.94 -22.26
C GLY A 388 -4.86 1.90 -22.02
N SER A 389 -3.77 2.30 -21.36
CA SER A 389 -2.66 1.41 -21.00
C SER A 389 -3.10 0.23 -20.12
N TYR A 390 -3.98 0.46 -19.15
CA TYR A 390 -4.56 -0.64 -18.37
C TYR A 390 -5.31 -1.62 -19.27
N THR A 391 -6.21 -1.09 -20.08
CA THR A 391 -7.17 -1.90 -20.83
C THR A 391 -6.43 -2.82 -21.80
N SER A 392 -5.38 -2.33 -22.45
CA SER A 392 -4.55 -3.16 -23.32
C SER A 392 -3.74 -4.23 -22.57
N LEU A 393 -3.29 -3.96 -21.34
CA LEU A 393 -2.45 -4.87 -20.56
C LEU A 393 -3.22 -6.01 -19.87
N VAL A 394 -4.52 -5.81 -19.60
CA VAL A 394 -5.37 -6.76 -18.87
C VAL A 394 -6.35 -7.52 -19.79
N GLN A 395 -6.59 -7.02 -20.99
CA GLN A 395 -7.36 -7.76 -21.98
C GLN A 395 -6.70 -9.12 -22.27
N ARG A 396 -7.52 -10.17 -22.33
CA ARG A 396 -7.06 -11.46 -22.86
C ARG A 396 -6.60 -11.21 -24.29
N HIS A 397 -5.37 -11.61 -24.63
CA HIS A 397 -4.97 -11.76 -26.03
C HIS A 397 -5.72 -12.97 -26.60
N THR A 398 -7.03 -12.82 -26.83
CA THR A 398 -7.72 -13.63 -27.81
C THR A 398 -7.23 -13.13 -29.16
N THR A 399 -6.34 -13.90 -29.79
CA THR A 399 -6.30 -13.95 -31.25
C THR A 399 -7.75 -14.08 -31.71
N CYS A 400 -8.24 -13.09 -32.46
CA CYS A 400 -9.51 -13.24 -33.17
C CYS A 400 -9.47 -14.57 -33.91
N ILE A 401 -10.46 -15.43 -33.64
CA ILE A 401 -10.72 -16.62 -34.45
C ILE A 401 -11.51 -16.16 -35.68
#